data_AF-A0AA43QLR9-F1
#
_entry.id   AF-A0AA43QLR9-F1
#
_cell.length_a   1.000
_cell.length_b   1.000
_cell.length_c   1.000
_cell.angle_alpha   90.00
_cell.angle_beta   90.00
_cell.angle_gamma   90.00
#
_symmetry.space_group_name_H-M   'P 1'
#
loop_
_entity.id
_entity.type
_entity.pdbx_description
1 polymer ?
#
loop_
_entity_poly.entity_id
_entity_poly.type
_entity_poly.pdbx_seq_one_letter_code
_entity_poly.pdbx_strand_id
1 'polypeptide(L)'
;MLPAWTLFGGLGSDYGSERAESVAGNSPSAVEPPAGYEFDASRTSDYSVHDGMPVTSLSTAQTAQQGTQNLHYTHFMKPKFARAPIKEAGRVAYLGESSNLSLLVHDRHGTTDVVHYPLPDSIKGTRSRITELDNLEMEILHQRGAFLLPPRALCDELVDSFFNWIAPVVPVINKSRFITRYKDTKNPPSLLLLQAILLAGSRVCTNPQLMDSNGSTTPAAMTFYKRAKALYDANYEDDRVTIVQALILMGWYWEGPEDVTKNVFYWTRVATVVAQGSGMHRSVEQSQLSRPDKRLWKRIWWTLFTRDRSVAVALGRPVHINTDDSDVEMLTEDDFIEDEGDQPARFPPDNVHVQFFLQYVRLTEIMGLVLSQQYSVASKARRQNAIDLTHSDMALADWLQNCPKEVYWERPKHNFWSALLHANY
;
A
#
# COMPACT_ATOMS: atom_id res chain seq x y z
N MET A 1 3.27 -1.19 -27.07
CA MET A 1 3.34 0.04 -26.28
C MET A 1 2.17 -0.01 -25.30
N LEU A 2 2.43 -0.15 -24.00
CA LEU A 2 1.37 -0.25 -22.97
C LEU A 2 0.60 1.08 -22.94
N PRO A 3 -0.75 1.09 -22.88
CA PRO A 3 -1.51 2.33 -22.74
C PRO A 3 -1.12 3.04 -21.43
N ALA A 4 -0.86 4.35 -21.47
CA ALA A 4 -0.50 5.16 -20.29
C ALA A 4 -1.42 4.93 -19.07
N TRP A 5 -2.70 4.65 -19.32
CA TRP A 5 -3.72 4.37 -18.31
C TRP A 5 -3.50 3.07 -17.52
N THR A 6 -2.77 2.09 -18.08
CA THR A 6 -2.44 0.83 -17.38
C THR A 6 -1.45 1.04 -16.23
N LEU A 7 -0.64 2.10 -16.27
CA LEU A 7 0.30 2.44 -15.20
C LEU A 7 -0.36 3.18 -14.03
N PHE A 8 -1.56 3.74 -14.23
CA PHE A 8 -2.25 4.58 -13.25
C PHE A 8 -3.61 4.05 -12.79
N GLY A 9 -4.08 2.91 -13.30
CA GLY A 9 -5.23 2.21 -12.73
C GLY A 9 -6.58 2.92 -12.90
N GLY A 10 -6.86 3.48 -14.09
CA GLY A 10 -8.15 4.13 -14.37
C GLY A 10 -8.67 3.90 -15.80
N LEU A 11 -9.81 3.18 -15.88
CA LEU A 11 -10.90 3.22 -16.86
C LEU A 11 -10.57 3.40 -18.36
N GLY A 12 -10.69 2.29 -19.11
CA GLY A 12 -11.02 2.29 -20.54
C GLY A 12 -12.48 1.90 -20.75
N SER A 13 -13.21 2.66 -21.58
CA SER A 13 -14.63 2.46 -21.89
C SER A 13 -14.83 1.33 -22.92
N ASP A 14 -15.43 0.22 -22.51
CA ASP A 14 -16.11 -0.71 -23.42
C ASP A 14 -17.62 -0.64 -23.14
N TYR A 15 -18.31 0.28 -23.81
CA TYR A 15 -19.77 0.32 -23.83
C TYR A 15 -20.28 -0.58 -24.96
N GLY A 16 -20.61 -1.83 -24.61
CA GLY A 16 -21.55 -2.66 -25.38
C GLY A 16 -22.96 -2.45 -24.84
N SER A 17 -23.81 -1.78 -25.62
CA SER A 17 -25.22 -1.55 -25.28
C SER A 17 -26.03 -2.82 -25.47
N GLU A 18 -26.61 -3.35 -24.40
CA GLU A 18 -27.80 -4.21 -24.49
C GLU A 18 -28.91 -3.70 -23.56
N ARG A 19 -30.11 -3.69 -24.15
CA ARG A 19 -31.30 -2.96 -23.75
C ARG A 19 -32.16 -3.90 -22.91
N ALA A 20 -32.29 -3.64 -21.61
CA ALA A 20 -33.19 -4.41 -20.75
C ALA A 20 -34.61 -3.83 -20.80
N GLU A 21 -35.56 -4.64 -21.30
CA GLU A 21 -36.99 -4.36 -21.27
C GLU A 21 -37.56 -4.58 -19.86
N SER A 22 -38.45 -3.68 -19.46
CA SER A 22 -39.18 -3.68 -18.20
C SER A 22 -40.30 -4.71 -18.18
N VAL A 23 -40.34 -5.56 -17.16
CA VAL A 23 -41.54 -6.37 -16.83
C VAL A 23 -41.97 -6.06 -15.40
N ALA A 24 -43.24 -5.68 -15.28
CA ALA A 24 -43.93 -5.25 -14.08
C ALA A 24 -44.05 -6.36 -13.02
N GLY A 25 -43.93 -5.96 -11.75
CA GLY A 25 -44.10 -6.84 -10.60
C GLY A 25 -45.55 -7.24 -10.37
N ASN A 26 -45.74 -8.53 -10.09
CA ASN A 26 -46.93 -9.09 -9.45
C ASN A 26 -46.47 -9.84 -8.19
N SER A 27 -46.99 -9.43 -7.04
CA SER A 27 -46.86 -10.15 -5.77
C SER A 27 -47.67 -11.46 -5.79
N PRO A 28 -47.24 -12.49 -5.05
CA PRO A 28 -48.22 -13.38 -4.45
C PRO A 28 -47.98 -13.66 -2.95
N SER A 29 -49.09 -14.06 -2.35
CA SER A 29 -49.47 -14.12 -0.95
C SER A 29 -48.76 -15.16 -0.07
N ALA A 30 -48.95 -14.97 1.24
CA ALA A 30 -48.56 -15.83 2.34
C ALA A 30 -49.03 -17.29 2.20
N VAL A 31 -48.16 -18.23 2.57
CA VAL A 31 -48.43 -19.66 2.72
C VAL A 31 -48.00 -20.09 4.12
N GLU A 32 -48.94 -20.61 4.91
CA GLU A 32 -48.70 -21.23 6.23
C GLU A 32 -47.91 -22.56 6.09
N PRO A 33 -47.04 -22.92 7.05
CA PRO A 33 -46.35 -24.21 7.03
C PRO A 33 -47.16 -25.31 7.74
N PRO A 34 -47.10 -26.57 7.26
CA PRO A 34 -47.72 -27.70 7.93
C PRO A 34 -46.85 -28.28 9.06
N ALA A 35 -47.52 -28.95 9.98
CA ALA A 35 -46.98 -29.57 11.19
C ALA A 35 -46.13 -30.83 10.93
N GLY A 36 -45.14 -31.03 11.81
CA GLY A 36 -44.67 -32.36 12.22
C GLY A 36 -43.31 -32.78 11.66
N TYR A 37 -42.24 -32.53 12.42
CA TYR A 37 -41.06 -33.41 12.49
C TYR A 37 -40.49 -33.34 13.92
N GLU A 38 -40.58 -34.45 14.65
CA GLU A 38 -39.97 -34.67 15.97
C GLU A 38 -38.44 -34.64 15.83
N PHE A 39 -37.77 -33.85 16.67
CA PHE A 39 -36.31 -33.83 16.78
C PHE A 39 -35.88 -34.44 18.13
N ASP A 40 -34.97 -35.40 18.02
CA ASP A 40 -34.40 -36.24 19.07
C ASP A 40 -33.77 -35.42 20.21
N ALA A 41 -34.32 -35.57 21.41
CA ALA A 41 -33.90 -34.88 22.63
C ALA A 41 -32.76 -35.65 23.32
N SER A 42 -31.55 -35.62 22.75
CA SER A 42 -30.37 -36.13 23.46
C SER A 42 -29.06 -35.52 22.95
N ARG A 43 -28.86 -34.20 23.16
CA ARG A 43 -27.55 -33.52 23.30
C ARG A 43 -27.75 -32.02 23.57
N THR A 44 -28.20 -31.68 24.78
CA THR A 44 -28.13 -30.30 25.28
C THR A 44 -26.72 -30.04 25.80
N SER A 45 -25.85 -29.50 24.95
CA SER A 45 -24.75 -28.65 25.40
C SER A 45 -25.33 -27.28 25.74
N ASP A 46 -25.34 -26.93 27.01
CA ASP A 46 -25.79 -25.64 27.54
C ASP A 46 -25.06 -24.47 26.87
N TYR A 47 -25.70 -23.87 25.87
CA TYR A 47 -25.43 -22.52 25.41
C TYR A 47 -26.75 -21.83 25.10
N SER A 48 -27.60 -21.66 26.13
CA SER A 48 -28.70 -20.70 26.06
C SER A 48 -28.28 -19.44 26.80
N VAL A 49 -27.79 -18.46 26.04
CA VAL A 49 -27.53 -17.10 26.53
C VAL A 49 -28.88 -16.37 26.53
N HIS A 50 -29.50 -16.25 27.71
CA HIS A 50 -30.83 -15.65 27.85
C HIS A 50 -30.81 -14.11 27.97
N ASP A 51 -29.68 -13.46 27.71
CA ASP A 51 -29.60 -12.01 27.74
C ASP A 51 -28.63 -11.55 26.65
N GLY A 52 -29.07 -10.69 25.74
CA GLY A 52 -28.27 -10.16 24.63
C GLY A 52 -27.09 -9.27 25.04
N MET A 53 -26.59 -9.42 26.26
CA MET A 53 -25.40 -8.75 26.78
C MET A 53 -24.19 -9.69 26.64
N PRO A 54 -23.07 -9.24 26.03
CA PRO A 54 -21.86 -10.03 26.02
C PRO A 54 -21.42 -10.31 27.47
N VAL A 55 -21.06 -11.56 27.75
CA VAL A 55 -20.56 -12.01 29.04
C VAL A 55 -19.38 -11.12 29.47
N THR A 56 -19.52 -10.38 30.57
CA THR A 56 -18.50 -9.47 31.10
C THR A 56 -17.44 -10.17 31.95
N SER A 57 -17.68 -11.43 32.33
CA SER A 57 -16.66 -12.26 32.97
C SER A 57 -15.70 -12.81 31.93
N LEU A 58 -14.48 -12.27 31.93
CA LEU A 58 -13.40 -12.80 31.10
C LEU A 58 -13.09 -14.22 31.54
N SER A 59 -13.01 -15.14 30.58
CA SER A 59 -12.46 -16.47 30.85
C SER A 59 -11.02 -16.38 31.33
N THR A 60 -10.51 -17.42 31.99
CA THR A 60 -9.10 -17.51 32.39
C THR A 60 -8.15 -17.35 31.18
N ALA A 61 -8.54 -17.86 30.01
CA ALA A 61 -7.80 -17.67 28.76
C ALA A 61 -7.83 -16.21 28.28
N GLN A 62 -9.00 -15.54 28.33
CA GLN A 62 -9.13 -14.12 27.98
C GLN A 62 -8.36 -13.20 28.94
N THR A 63 -8.33 -13.54 30.23
CA THR A 63 -7.55 -12.83 31.25
C THR A 63 -6.04 -12.97 31.02
N ALA A 64 -5.58 -14.17 30.63
CA ALA A 64 -4.18 -14.39 30.27
C ALA A 64 -3.79 -13.63 28.98
N GLN A 65 -4.68 -13.59 27.98
CA GLN A 65 -4.49 -12.78 26.77
C GLN A 65 -4.43 -11.28 27.07
N GLN A 66 -5.31 -10.76 27.92
CA GLN A 66 -5.26 -9.36 28.37
C GLN A 66 -3.99 -9.04 29.16
N GLY A 67 -3.52 -9.95 30.02
CA GLY A 67 -2.23 -9.80 30.70
C GLY A 67 -1.07 -9.66 29.72
N THR A 68 -1.08 -10.45 28.65
CA THR A 68 -0.06 -10.42 27.59
C THR A 68 -0.13 -9.12 26.76
N GLN A 69 -1.33 -8.64 26.43
CA GLN A 69 -1.52 -7.36 25.73
C GLN A 69 -1.11 -6.16 26.59
N ASN A 70 -1.46 -6.14 27.88
CA ASN A 70 -1.04 -5.10 28.82
C ASN A 70 0.49 -5.06 28.95
N LEU A 71 1.15 -6.22 28.96
CA LEU A 71 2.61 -6.31 28.93
C LEU A 71 3.22 -5.62 27.69
N HIS A 72 2.60 -5.69 26.51
CA HIS A 72 3.10 -4.99 25.31
C HIS A 72 3.18 -3.47 25.52
N TYR A 73 2.12 -2.85 26.05
CA TYR A 73 2.11 -1.40 26.30
C TYR A 73 3.12 -0.98 27.37
N THR A 74 3.34 -1.81 28.41
CA THR A 74 4.35 -1.51 29.42
C THR A 74 5.78 -1.51 28.88
N HIS A 75 6.06 -2.16 27.74
CA HIS A 75 7.41 -2.16 27.16
C HIS A 75 7.80 -0.77 26.64
N PHE A 76 6.88 -0.05 25.99
CA PHE A 76 7.11 1.31 25.52
C PHE A 76 7.36 2.29 26.68
N MET A 77 6.83 1.99 27.86
CA MET A 77 7.02 2.78 29.09
C MET A 77 8.38 2.56 29.77
N LYS A 78 9.15 1.54 29.39
CA LYS A 78 10.47 1.27 29.99
C LYS A 78 11.50 2.29 29.46
N PRO A 79 12.40 2.83 30.31
CA PRO A 79 13.39 3.84 29.91
C PRO A 79 14.23 3.45 28.69
N LYS A 80 14.58 2.16 28.59
CA LYS A 80 15.38 1.61 27.50
C LYS A 80 14.70 1.73 26.13
N PHE A 81 13.35 1.76 26.08
CA PHE A 81 12.60 1.80 24.82
C PHE A 81 12.12 3.21 24.48
N ALA A 82 11.73 4.00 25.49
CA ALA A 82 11.26 5.38 25.28
C ALA A 82 12.32 6.31 24.65
N ARG A 83 13.61 5.97 24.76
CA ARG A 83 14.72 6.77 24.22
C ARG A 83 15.64 5.99 23.27
N ALA A 84 15.29 4.74 22.93
CA ALA A 84 16.15 3.95 22.05
C ALA A 84 16.01 4.44 20.61
N PRO A 85 17.13 4.64 19.89
CA PRO A 85 17.07 5.03 18.50
C PRO A 85 16.53 3.88 17.65
N ILE A 86 15.71 4.22 16.65
CA ILE A 86 15.32 3.25 15.62
C ILE A 86 16.53 2.94 14.71
N LYS A 87 16.74 1.65 14.44
CA LYS A 87 17.85 1.15 13.60
C LYS A 87 17.37 0.31 12.42
N GLU A 88 16.14 -0.19 12.49
CA GLU A 88 15.53 -1.05 11.47
C GLU A 88 14.21 -0.41 11.03
N ALA A 89 14.12 0.02 9.77
CA ALA A 89 12.95 0.75 9.27
C ALA A 89 11.65 -0.06 9.35
N GLY A 90 11.70 -1.38 9.10
CA GLY A 90 10.53 -2.24 9.20
C GLY A 90 10.08 -2.56 10.63
N ARG A 91 10.81 -2.11 11.66
CA ARG A 91 10.57 -2.42 13.09
C ARG A 91 10.33 -1.18 13.93
N VAL A 92 9.51 -0.27 13.40
CA VAL A 92 9.22 1.03 14.02
C VAL A 92 7.75 1.14 14.41
N ALA A 93 7.47 1.33 15.69
CA ALA A 93 6.15 1.73 16.18
C ALA A 93 6.01 3.25 16.15
N TYR A 94 4.82 3.71 15.80
CA TYR A 94 4.46 5.12 15.85
C TYR A 94 3.54 5.39 17.04
N LEU A 95 3.88 6.41 17.83
CA LEU A 95 3.03 6.98 18.87
C LEU A 95 3.00 8.49 18.65
N GLY A 96 1.90 8.97 18.07
CA GLY A 96 1.69 10.41 17.87
C GLY A 96 1.51 11.14 19.20
N GLU A 97 1.82 12.44 19.19
CA GLU A 97 1.89 13.28 20.40
C GLU A 97 0.54 13.38 21.13
N SER A 98 -0.57 13.22 20.41
CA SER A 98 -1.94 13.24 20.96
C SER A 98 -2.37 11.92 21.61
N SER A 99 -1.56 10.86 21.53
CA SER A 99 -1.90 9.56 22.13
C SER A 99 -1.75 9.59 23.65
N ASN A 100 -2.73 9.02 24.37
CA ASN A 100 -2.64 8.82 25.82
C ASN A 100 -1.36 8.07 26.24
N LEU A 101 -0.89 7.14 25.40
CA LEU A 101 0.35 6.43 25.67
C LEU A 101 1.58 7.34 25.55
N SER A 102 1.58 8.29 24.60
CA SER A 102 2.65 9.28 24.46
C SER A 102 2.71 10.17 25.70
N LEU A 103 1.56 10.65 26.17
CA LEU A 103 1.47 11.45 27.39
C LEU A 103 2.04 10.72 28.61
N LEU A 104 1.76 9.43 28.76
CA LEU A 104 2.31 8.61 29.83
C LEU A 104 3.84 8.43 29.72
N VAL A 105 4.35 8.25 28.49
CA VAL A 105 5.80 8.18 28.24
C VAL A 105 6.45 9.52 28.61
N HIS A 106 5.84 10.65 28.24
CA HIS A 106 6.33 11.99 28.55
C HIS A 106 6.30 12.32 30.04
N ASP A 107 5.23 11.97 30.76
CA ASP A 107 5.15 12.16 32.20
C ASP A 107 6.28 11.43 32.93
N ARG A 108 6.61 10.22 32.48
CA ARG A 108 7.62 9.38 33.11
C ARG A 108 9.06 9.72 32.74
N HIS A 109 9.31 10.18 31.51
CA HIS A 109 10.67 10.35 30.97
C HIS A 109 10.97 11.76 30.46
N GLY A 110 10.05 12.71 30.61
CA GLY A 110 10.13 14.07 30.08
C GLY A 110 9.58 14.20 28.66
N THR A 111 9.31 15.44 28.24
CA THR A 111 8.87 15.76 26.88
C THR A 111 9.97 15.42 25.87
N THR A 112 9.62 14.65 24.84
CA THR A 112 10.50 14.33 23.72
C THR A 112 9.70 14.47 22.44
N ASP A 113 10.21 15.16 21.42
CA ASP A 113 9.56 15.24 20.09
C ASP A 113 9.69 13.92 19.28
N VAL A 114 9.87 12.80 19.98
CA VAL A 114 10.09 11.48 19.39
C VAL A 114 8.75 10.77 19.23
N VAL A 115 8.39 10.50 17.98
CA VAL A 115 7.16 9.77 17.62
C VAL A 115 7.43 8.35 17.13
N HIS A 116 8.69 8.01 16.84
CA HIS A 116 9.12 6.68 16.40
C HIS A 116 9.84 5.92 17.51
N TYR A 117 9.37 4.71 17.79
CA TYR A 117 9.90 3.85 18.83
C TYR A 117 10.31 2.50 18.25
N PRO A 118 11.44 1.92 18.66
CA PRO A 118 11.82 0.59 18.20
C PRO A 118 10.84 -0.44 18.73
N LEU A 119 10.40 -1.35 17.87
CA LEU A 119 9.61 -2.49 18.31
C LEU A 119 10.47 -3.42 19.17
N PRO A 120 9.99 -3.84 20.35
CA PRO A 120 10.68 -4.84 21.16
C PRO A 120 10.93 -6.12 20.38
N ASP A 121 12.06 -6.76 20.65
CA ASP A 121 12.37 -8.11 20.11
C ASP A 121 11.33 -9.16 20.50
N SER A 122 10.56 -8.96 21.58
CA SER A 122 9.45 -9.85 21.94
C SER A 122 8.23 -9.66 21.03
N ILE A 123 8.08 -8.47 20.43
CA ILE A 123 7.20 -8.20 19.29
C ILE A 123 7.96 -8.53 18.00
N LYS A 124 8.74 -9.63 18.03
CA LYS A 124 9.28 -10.24 16.83
C LYS A 124 8.12 -10.86 16.10
N GLY A 125 7.75 -10.20 15.03
CA GLY A 125 7.19 -10.86 13.87
C GLY A 125 7.95 -12.15 13.49
N THR A 126 7.23 -13.25 13.59
CA THR A 126 7.27 -14.49 12.80
C THR A 126 8.52 -15.37 12.73
N ARG A 127 9.72 -14.97 13.16
CA ARG A 127 10.69 -16.04 13.54
C ARG A 127 10.23 -16.85 14.76
N SER A 128 9.30 -16.33 15.57
CA SER A 128 8.54 -17.13 16.56
C SER A 128 7.11 -17.47 16.12
N ARG A 129 6.53 -16.79 15.13
CA ARG A 129 5.16 -17.08 14.65
C ARG A 129 5.03 -18.03 13.47
N ILE A 130 6.07 -18.39 12.73
CA ILE A 130 5.97 -19.60 11.87
C ILE A 130 5.71 -20.84 12.74
N THR A 131 6.12 -20.80 14.02
CA THR A 131 5.74 -21.76 15.06
C THR A 131 4.40 -21.46 15.76
N GLU A 132 3.73 -20.34 15.47
CA GLU A 132 2.42 -19.93 16.06
C GLU A 132 1.29 -19.76 15.03
N LEU A 133 1.56 -19.73 13.72
CA LEU A 133 0.52 -19.89 12.70
C LEU A 133 -0.12 -21.23 13.00
N ASP A 134 -1.41 -21.22 13.29
CA ASP A 134 -2.15 -22.45 13.53
C ASP A 134 -1.92 -23.38 12.33
N ASN A 135 -1.83 -24.69 12.56
CA ASN A 135 -1.66 -25.68 11.50
C ASN A 135 -2.73 -25.48 10.41
N LEU A 136 -3.93 -25.03 10.81
CA LEU A 136 -5.01 -24.66 9.92
C LEU A 136 -4.65 -23.48 8.98
N GLU A 137 -4.03 -22.43 9.49
CA GLU A 137 -3.65 -21.27 8.68
C GLU A 137 -2.57 -21.63 7.65
N MET A 138 -1.59 -22.44 8.07
CA MET A 138 -0.60 -23.00 7.16
C MET A 138 -1.24 -23.88 6.08
N GLU A 139 -2.22 -24.72 6.43
CA GLU A 139 -2.96 -25.53 5.46
C GLU A 139 -3.73 -24.65 4.46
N ILE A 140 -4.41 -23.60 4.93
CA ILE A 140 -5.13 -22.64 4.08
C ILE A 140 -4.16 -21.98 3.08
N LEU A 141 -2.96 -21.58 3.52
CA LEU A 141 -1.96 -20.99 2.64
C LEU A 141 -1.47 -21.97 1.55
N HIS A 142 -1.29 -23.25 1.90
CA HIS A 142 -0.95 -24.29 0.93
C HIS A 142 -2.09 -24.52 -0.07
N GLN A 143 -3.33 -24.62 0.39
CA GLN A 143 -4.51 -24.80 -0.46
C GLN A 143 -4.73 -23.60 -1.40
N ARG A 144 -4.46 -22.38 -0.94
CA ARG A 144 -4.49 -21.15 -1.77
C ARG A 144 -3.30 -21.05 -2.73
N GLY A 145 -2.33 -21.96 -2.63
CA GLY A 145 -1.11 -21.96 -3.43
C GLY A 145 -0.20 -20.76 -3.16
N ALA A 146 -0.26 -20.16 -1.97
CA ALA A 146 0.46 -18.94 -1.62
C ALA A 146 1.99 -19.07 -1.78
N PHE A 147 2.51 -20.28 -1.56
CA PHE A 147 3.94 -20.63 -1.68
C PHE A 147 4.39 -20.98 -3.10
N LEU A 148 3.46 -21.08 -4.06
CA LEU A 148 3.78 -21.45 -5.43
C LEU A 148 4.33 -20.24 -6.20
N LEU A 149 5.46 -20.47 -6.87
CA LEU A 149 6.08 -19.54 -7.80
C LEU A 149 6.06 -20.15 -9.22
N PRO A 150 5.95 -19.32 -10.27
CA PRO A 150 6.16 -19.78 -11.64
C PRO A 150 7.56 -20.36 -11.87
N PRO A 151 7.81 -20.98 -13.04
CA PRO A 151 9.16 -21.33 -13.45
C PRO A 151 10.12 -20.14 -13.36
N ARG A 152 11.39 -20.40 -13.03
CA ARG A 152 12.37 -19.33 -12.72
C ARG A 152 12.50 -18.31 -13.86
N ALA A 153 12.55 -18.78 -15.12
CA ALA A 153 12.63 -17.91 -16.28
C ALA A 153 11.46 -16.91 -16.36
N LEU A 154 10.23 -17.38 -16.13
CA LEU A 154 9.05 -16.50 -16.13
C LEU A 154 9.08 -15.52 -14.94
N CYS A 155 9.59 -15.95 -13.79
CA CYS A 155 9.78 -15.03 -12.66
C CYS A 155 10.81 -13.95 -12.97
N ASP A 156 11.93 -14.30 -13.60
CA ASP A 156 12.98 -13.35 -13.98
C ASP A 156 12.40 -12.30 -14.95
N GLU A 157 11.65 -12.71 -15.98
CA GLU A 157 10.98 -11.81 -16.93
C GLU A 157 9.96 -10.86 -16.27
N LEU A 158 9.17 -11.37 -15.31
CA LEU A 158 8.20 -10.57 -14.56
C LEU A 158 8.88 -9.54 -13.66
N VAL A 159 9.96 -9.93 -12.97
CA VAL A 159 10.76 -9.04 -12.11
C VAL A 159 11.44 -7.96 -12.95
N ASP A 160 12.00 -8.31 -14.11
CA ASP A 160 12.61 -7.34 -15.03
C ASP A 160 11.56 -6.37 -15.57
N SER A 161 10.38 -6.88 -15.97
CA SER A 161 9.26 -6.05 -16.43
C SER A 161 8.79 -5.06 -15.36
N PHE A 162 8.73 -5.50 -14.10
CA PHE A 162 8.42 -4.62 -12.96
C PHE A 162 9.46 -3.48 -12.83
N PHE A 163 10.76 -3.79 -12.80
CA PHE A 163 11.78 -2.76 -12.62
C PHE A 163 11.90 -1.81 -13.81
N ASN A 164 11.53 -2.24 -15.01
CA ASN A 164 11.60 -1.41 -16.21
C ASN A 164 10.40 -0.47 -16.35
N TRP A 165 9.19 -0.92 -16.03
CA TRP A 165 7.96 -0.19 -16.36
C TRP A 165 7.18 0.32 -15.15
N ILE A 166 7.35 -0.30 -13.99
CA ILE A 166 6.54 0.01 -12.81
C ILE A 166 7.36 0.75 -11.75
N ALA A 167 8.55 0.25 -11.42
CA ALA A 167 9.41 0.88 -10.42
C ALA A 167 9.70 2.38 -10.67
N PRO A 168 9.80 2.90 -11.91
CA PRO A 168 9.94 4.35 -12.14
C PRO A 168 8.74 5.19 -11.68
N VAL A 169 7.54 4.62 -11.69
CA VAL A 169 6.29 5.28 -11.23
C VAL A 169 6.06 5.04 -9.73
N VAL A 170 6.63 3.97 -9.18
CA VAL A 170 6.56 3.61 -7.76
C VAL A 170 7.93 3.15 -7.23
N PRO A 171 8.88 4.07 -6.98
CA PRO A 171 10.26 3.75 -6.62
C PRO A 171 10.40 3.30 -5.15
N VAL A 172 9.54 2.37 -4.73
CA VAL A 172 9.39 1.89 -3.35
C VAL A 172 10.29 0.71 -3.03
N ILE A 173 11.08 0.21 -3.98
CA ILE A 173 11.97 -0.95 -3.81
C ILE A 173 13.41 -0.50 -4.07
N ASN A 174 14.35 -0.92 -3.20
CA ASN A 174 15.77 -0.83 -3.51
C ASN A 174 16.14 -1.94 -4.51
N LYS A 175 16.41 -1.58 -5.77
CA LYS A 175 16.65 -2.56 -6.85
C LYS A 175 17.89 -3.40 -6.59
N SER A 176 18.97 -2.76 -6.17
CA SER A 176 20.25 -3.44 -5.90
C SER A 176 20.14 -4.48 -4.78
N ARG A 177 19.51 -4.10 -3.67
CA ARG A 177 19.26 -4.98 -2.53
C ARG A 177 18.29 -6.11 -2.88
N PHE A 178 17.20 -5.81 -3.61
CA PHE A 178 16.21 -6.81 -4.00
C PHE A 178 16.81 -7.86 -4.95
N ILE A 179 17.47 -7.45 -6.05
CA ILE A 179 18.02 -8.39 -7.03
C ILE A 179 19.12 -9.26 -6.42
N THR A 180 19.91 -8.71 -5.49
CA THR A 180 20.92 -9.49 -4.75
C THR A 180 20.26 -10.61 -3.94
N ARG A 181 19.22 -10.29 -3.16
CA ARG A 181 18.45 -11.31 -2.40
C ARG A 181 17.69 -12.27 -3.30
N TYR A 182 17.13 -11.79 -4.42
CA TYR A 182 16.37 -12.62 -5.35
C TYR A 182 17.22 -13.72 -6.02
N LYS A 183 18.54 -13.49 -6.13
CA LYS A 183 19.51 -14.48 -6.60
C LYS A 183 20.06 -15.37 -5.49
N ASP A 184 19.90 -14.97 -4.22
CA ASP A 184 20.36 -15.72 -3.06
C ASP A 184 19.28 -16.71 -2.57
N THR A 185 19.53 -18.01 -2.75
CA THR A 185 18.61 -19.06 -2.29
C THR A 185 18.60 -19.23 -0.78
N LYS A 186 19.60 -18.73 -0.05
CA LYS A 186 19.70 -18.84 1.40
C LYS A 186 19.00 -17.70 2.13
N ASN A 187 18.91 -16.53 1.49
CA ASN A 187 18.25 -15.35 2.03
C ASN A 187 17.36 -14.65 0.99
N PRO A 188 16.33 -15.34 0.47
CA PRO A 188 15.45 -14.79 -0.55
C PRO A 188 14.68 -13.57 -0.03
N PRO A 189 14.12 -12.72 -0.92
CA PRO A 189 13.21 -11.65 -0.53
C PRO A 189 11.94 -12.22 0.12
N SER A 190 11.17 -11.35 0.77
CA SER A 190 9.85 -11.69 1.28
C SER A 190 8.97 -12.30 0.19
N LEU A 191 8.30 -13.40 0.51
CA LEU A 191 7.39 -14.05 -0.42
C LEU A 191 6.16 -13.18 -0.70
N LEU A 192 5.65 -12.45 0.30
CA LEU A 192 4.56 -11.49 0.12
C LEU A 192 4.95 -10.44 -0.93
N LEU A 193 6.13 -9.84 -0.74
CA LEU A 193 6.65 -8.83 -1.66
C LEU A 193 6.90 -9.41 -3.06
N LEU A 194 7.47 -10.61 -3.14
CA LEU A 194 7.72 -11.25 -4.43
C LEU A 194 6.41 -11.51 -5.19
N GLN A 195 5.38 -12.05 -4.54
CA GLN A 195 4.07 -12.25 -5.18
C GLN A 195 3.46 -10.91 -5.65
N ALA A 196 3.62 -9.83 -4.89
CA ALA A 196 3.15 -8.50 -5.26
C ALA A 196 3.94 -7.91 -6.46
N ILE A 197 5.26 -8.16 -6.53
CA ILE A 197 6.09 -7.79 -7.69
C ILE A 197 5.69 -8.60 -8.93
N LEU A 198 5.42 -9.91 -8.79
CA LEU A 198 4.95 -10.74 -9.90
C LEU A 198 3.57 -10.30 -10.41
N LEU A 199 2.66 -9.94 -9.50
CA LEU A 199 1.37 -9.31 -9.85
C LEU A 199 1.60 -8.06 -10.70
N ALA A 200 2.36 -7.09 -10.19
CA ALA A 200 2.62 -5.83 -10.87
C ALA A 200 3.28 -6.09 -12.23
N GLY A 201 4.35 -6.89 -12.26
CA GLY A 201 5.07 -7.28 -13.48
C GLY A 201 4.18 -7.96 -14.53
N SER A 202 3.19 -8.77 -14.12
CA SER A 202 2.29 -9.47 -15.05
C SER A 202 1.39 -8.53 -15.85
N ARG A 203 1.14 -7.30 -15.36
CA ARG A 203 0.33 -6.30 -16.07
C ARG A 203 1.10 -5.58 -17.18
N VAL A 204 2.42 -5.66 -17.16
CA VAL A 204 3.30 -4.95 -18.11
C VAL A 204 4.20 -5.90 -18.91
N CYS A 205 4.26 -7.18 -18.51
CA CYS A 205 4.95 -8.22 -19.24
C CYS A 205 4.14 -8.67 -20.47
N THR A 206 4.85 -8.97 -21.57
CA THR A 206 4.25 -9.37 -22.86
C THR A 206 4.41 -10.86 -23.14
N ASN A 207 4.82 -11.66 -22.15
CA ASN A 207 5.02 -13.09 -22.31
C ASN A 207 3.67 -13.81 -22.58
N PRO A 208 3.53 -14.54 -23.70
CA PRO A 208 2.29 -15.25 -24.05
C PRO A 208 1.84 -16.29 -23.02
N GLN A 209 2.74 -16.83 -22.19
CA GLN A 209 2.38 -17.79 -21.13
C GLN A 209 1.51 -17.17 -20.02
N LEU A 210 1.47 -15.84 -19.93
CA LEU A 210 0.65 -15.11 -18.97
C LEU A 210 -0.77 -14.84 -19.50
N MET A 211 -0.98 -15.05 -20.80
CA MET A 211 -2.17 -14.60 -21.50
C MET A 211 -3.20 -15.73 -21.62
N ASP A 212 -4.48 -15.39 -21.48
CA ASP A 212 -5.59 -16.28 -21.85
C ASP A 212 -5.84 -16.30 -23.38
N SER A 213 -6.91 -16.97 -23.80
CA SER A 213 -7.31 -17.06 -25.21
C SER A 213 -7.54 -15.71 -25.88
N ASN A 214 -7.78 -14.65 -25.09
CA ASN A 214 -8.09 -13.31 -25.56
C ASN A 214 -6.85 -12.39 -25.47
N GLY A 215 -5.68 -12.92 -25.12
CA GLY A 215 -4.45 -12.13 -24.94
C GLY A 215 -4.38 -11.40 -23.60
N SER A 216 -5.31 -11.65 -22.66
CA SER A 216 -5.38 -10.92 -21.39
C SER A 216 -4.50 -11.57 -20.32
N THR A 217 -3.72 -10.75 -19.60
CA THR A 217 -2.92 -11.20 -18.45
C THR A 217 -3.71 -11.23 -17.14
N THR A 218 -5.01 -10.91 -17.16
CA THR A 218 -5.85 -10.83 -15.97
C THR A 218 -5.87 -12.13 -15.15
N PRO A 219 -5.94 -13.34 -15.74
CA PRO A 219 -5.90 -14.58 -14.95
C PRO A 219 -4.59 -14.80 -14.20
N ALA A 220 -3.45 -14.46 -14.83
CA ALA A 220 -2.15 -14.51 -14.18
C ALA A 220 -2.06 -13.48 -13.03
N ALA A 221 -2.47 -12.24 -13.28
CA ALA A 221 -2.56 -11.19 -12.27
C ALA A 221 -3.44 -11.61 -11.09
N MET A 222 -4.63 -12.18 -11.35
CA MET A 222 -5.52 -12.70 -10.31
C MET A 222 -4.86 -13.79 -9.46
N THR A 223 -4.08 -14.66 -10.07
CA THR A 223 -3.35 -15.72 -9.36
C THR A 223 -2.33 -15.10 -8.38
N PHE A 224 -1.48 -14.19 -8.85
CA PHE A 224 -0.49 -13.53 -8.00
C PHE A 224 -1.14 -12.68 -6.90
N TYR A 225 -2.21 -11.96 -7.24
CA TYR A 225 -2.99 -11.18 -6.29
C TYR A 225 -3.57 -12.04 -5.15
N LYS A 226 -4.24 -13.17 -5.49
CA LYS A 226 -4.81 -14.08 -4.49
C LYS A 226 -3.74 -14.66 -3.56
N ARG A 227 -2.56 -14.99 -4.11
CA ARG A 227 -1.42 -15.49 -3.33
C ARG A 227 -0.85 -14.42 -2.39
N ALA A 228 -0.59 -13.22 -2.89
CA ALA A 228 -0.13 -12.09 -2.08
C ALA A 228 -1.15 -11.73 -0.98
N LYS A 229 -2.44 -11.64 -1.33
CA LYS A 229 -3.50 -11.36 -0.37
C LYS A 229 -3.59 -12.43 0.72
N ALA A 230 -3.45 -13.71 0.37
CA ALA A 230 -3.46 -14.79 1.35
C ALA A 230 -2.32 -14.65 2.37
N LEU A 231 -1.11 -14.31 1.90
CA LEU A 231 0.05 -14.06 2.78
C LEU A 231 -0.16 -12.83 3.67
N TYR A 232 -0.75 -11.77 3.14
CA TYR A 232 -1.07 -10.57 3.90
C TYR A 232 -2.14 -10.82 4.97
N ASP A 233 -3.25 -11.47 4.59
CA ASP A 233 -4.37 -11.80 5.49
C ASP A 233 -3.91 -12.72 6.63
N ALA A 234 -2.95 -13.61 6.37
CA ALA A 234 -2.35 -14.51 7.36
C ALA A 234 -1.21 -13.89 8.18
N ASN A 235 -0.98 -12.57 8.06
CA ASN A 235 0.12 -11.86 8.72
C ASN A 235 1.49 -12.53 8.54
N TYR A 236 1.75 -13.08 7.34
CA TYR A 236 2.96 -13.86 7.05
C TYR A 236 4.24 -13.02 7.02
N GLU A 237 4.10 -11.71 6.74
CA GLU A 237 5.19 -10.73 6.76
C GLU A 237 5.02 -9.77 7.94
N ASP A 238 6.13 -9.34 8.52
CA ASP A 238 6.14 -8.44 9.67
C ASP A 238 7.00 -7.19 9.49
N ASP A 239 7.89 -7.20 8.51
CA ASP A 239 8.65 -6.02 8.15
C ASP A 239 7.68 -4.98 7.57
N ARG A 240 7.41 -3.92 8.34
CA ARG A 240 6.38 -2.91 8.00
C ARG A 240 6.66 -2.22 6.67
N VAL A 241 7.92 -2.02 6.33
CA VAL A 241 8.34 -1.48 5.02
C VAL A 241 7.92 -2.44 3.91
N THR A 242 8.23 -3.73 4.06
CA THR A 242 7.87 -4.79 3.11
C THR A 242 6.35 -4.94 2.96
N ILE A 243 5.60 -4.85 4.06
CA ILE A 243 4.13 -4.88 4.02
C ILE A 243 3.60 -3.69 3.21
N VAL A 244 4.03 -2.46 3.50
CA VAL A 244 3.58 -1.26 2.79
C VAL A 244 3.95 -1.34 1.30
N GLN A 245 5.17 -1.77 0.98
CA GLN A 245 5.61 -2.02 -0.41
C GLN A 245 4.67 -3.00 -1.12
N ALA A 246 4.37 -4.15 -0.50
CA ALA A 246 3.48 -5.14 -1.09
C ALA A 246 2.08 -4.57 -1.31
N LEU A 247 1.51 -3.84 -0.34
CA LEU A 247 0.19 -3.23 -0.44
C LEU A 247 0.11 -2.19 -1.56
N ILE A 248 1.14 -1.36 -1.74
CA ILE A 248 1.23 -0.43 -2.88
C ILE A 248 1.17 -1.22 -4.20
N LEU A 249 1.92 -2.32 -4.29
CA LEU A 249 1.98 -3.17 -5.50
C LEU A 249 0.73 -4.02 -5.72
N MET A 250 -0.04 -4.33 -4.68
CA MET A 250 -1.36 -4.95 -4.81
C MET A 250 -2.35 -4.07 -5.56
N GLY A 251 -2.12 -2.75 -5.61
CA GLY A 251 -2.90 -1.80 -6.41
C GLY A 251 -2.83 -2.01 -7.93
N TRP A 252 -1.99 -2.92 -8.44
CA TRP A 252 -2.01 -3.35 -9.84
C TRP A 252 -3.10 -4.36 -10.17
N TYR A 253 -3.83 -4.85 -9.16
CA TYR A 253 -5.00 -5.68 -9.36
C TYR A 253 -6.27 -4.86 -9.53
N TRP A 254 -7.09 -5.25 -10.51
CA TRP A 254 -8.48 -4.82 -10.67
C TRP A 254 -9.19 -5.74 -11.69
N GLU A 255 -10.48 -6.01 -11.47
CA GLU A 255 -11.30 -6.83 -12.38
C GLU A 255 -12.20 -5.99 -13.30
N GLY A 256 -12.53 -4.78 -12.87
CA GLY A 256 -13.42 -3.86 -13.57
C GLY A 256 -13.53 -2.53 -12.83
N PRO A 257 -14.11 -1.49 -13.47
CA PRO A 257 -14.27 -0.19 -12.86
C PRO A 257 -15.28 -0.13 -11.71
N GLU A 258 -16.21 -1.08 -11.65
CA GLU A 258 -17.23 -1.20 -10.60
C GLU A 258 -16.69 -1.73 -9.27
N ASP A 259 -15.53 -2.35 -9.29
CA ASP A 259 -14.95 -2.98 -8.11
C ASP A 259 -14.27 -1.94 -7.22
N VAL A 260 -14.86 -1.70 -6.05
CA VAL A 260 -14.39 -0.73 -5.06
C VAL A 260 -13.60 -1.35 -3.91
N THR A 261 -13.47 -2.69 -3.88
CA THR A 261 -12.96 -3.43 -2.71
C THR A 261 -11.56 -3.99 -2.88
N LYS A 262 -11.02 -3.96 -4.10
CA LYS A 262 -9.69 -4.51 -4.41
C LYS A 262 -8.99 -3.79 -5.58
N ASN A 263 -9.44 -2.58 -5.92
CA ASN A 263 -8.82 -1.74 -6.95
C ASN A 263 -7.66 -0.90 -6.39
N VAL A 264 -7.05 -0.09 -7.26
CA VAL A 264 -5.93 0.80 -6.92
C VAL A 264 -6.25 1.79 -5.81
N PHE A 265 -7.49 2.32 -5.74
CA PHE A 265 -7.92 3.24 -4.69
C PHE A 265 -7.94 2.54 -3.33
N TYR A 266 -8.57 1.37 -3.26
CA TYR A 266 -8.63 0.56 -2.04
C TYR A 266 -7.24 0.23 -1.52
N TRP A 267 -6.37 -0.35 -2.35
CA TRP A 267 -5.04 -0.76 -1.91
C TRP A 267 -4.12 0.40 -1.56
N THR A 268 -4.25 1.54 -2.26
CA THR A 268 -3.56 2.78 -1.86
C THR A 268 -4.01 3.22 -0.47
N ARG A 269 -5.31 3.18 -0.15
CA ARG A 269 -5.82 3.53 1.18
C ARG A 269 -5.32 2.58 2.27
N VAL A 270 -5.37 1.27 2.01
CA VAL A 270 -4.85 0.28 2.96
C VAL A 270 -3.35 0.51 3.21
N ALA A 271 -2.57 0.73 2.14
CA ALA A 271 -1.15 1.02 2.26
C ALA A 271 -0.88 2.30 3.08
N THR A 272 -1.64 3.38 2.83
CA THR A 272 -1.52 4.64 3.60
C THR A 272 -1.84 4.43 5.08
N VAL A 273 -2.89 3.69 5.42
CA VAL A 273 -3.25 3.39 6.81
C VAL A 273 -2.13 2.63 7.52
N VAL A 274 -1.57 1.60 6.87
CA VAL A 274 -0.45 0.82 7.45
C VAL A 274 0.83 1.67 7.57
N ALA A 275 1.10 2.52 6.59
CA ALA A 275 2.24 3.44 6.59
C ALA A 275 2.14 4.48 7.71
N GLN A 276 0.97 5.11 7.88
CA GLN A 276 0.72 6.06 8.98
C GLN A 276 0.77 5.37 10.34
N GLY A 277 0.22 4.16 10.47
CA GLY A 277 0.35 3.33 11.68
C GLY A 277 1.80 2.94 12.01
N SER A 278 2.70 3.01 11.01
CA SER A 278 4.15 2.80 11.15
C SER A 278 4.93 4.10 11.27
N GLY A 279 4.26 5.26 11.20
CA GLY A 279 4.87 6.59 11.32
C GLY A 279 5.56 7.07 10.05
N MET A 280 5.28 6.48 8.88
CA MET A 280 5.96 6.84 7.64
C MET A 280 5.66 8.24 7.12
N HIS A 281 4.60 8.87 7.64
CA HIS A 281 4.25 10.27 7.42
C HIS A 281 5.11 11.24 8.22
N ARG A 282 5.97 10.74 9.12
CA ARG A 282 6.89 11.56 9.91
C ARG A 282 8.35 11.37 9.49
N SER A 283 9.13 12.44 9.55
CA SER A 283 10.55 12.45 9.19
C SER A 283 11.35 11.50 10.08
N VAL A 284 12.30 10.82 9.45
CA VAL A 284 13.29 9.96 10.11
C VAL A 284 14.71 10.50 9.94
N GLU A 285 14.88 11.76 9.50
CA GLU A 285 16.19 12.33 9.17
C GLU A 285 17.12 12.36 10.39
N GLN A 286 16.60 12.65 11.58
CA GLN A 286 17.38 12.65 12.83
C GLN A 286 17.53 11.27 13.48
N SER A 287 17.02 10.20 12.85
CA SER A 287 17.11 8.83 13.37
C SER A 287 18.47 8.17 13.10
N GLN A 288 18.69 6.98 13.69
CA GLN A 288 19.87 6.15 13.40
C GLN A 288 19.63 5.10 12.31
N LEU A 289 18.59 5.25 11.49
CA LEU A 289 18.42 4.43 10.29
C LEU A 289 19.60 4.62 9.32
N SER A 290 19.90 3.58 8.55
CA SER A 290 20.88 3.67 7.47
C SER A 290 20.45 4.72 6.43
N ARG A 291 21.41 5.35 5.73
CA ARG A 291 21.08 6.32 4.66
C ARG A 291 20.15 5.72 3.60
N PRO A 292 20.37 4.48 3.10
CA PRO A 292 19.45 3.86 2.14
C PRO A 292 18.05 3.67 2.69
N ASP A 293 17.91 3.32 3.97
CA ASP A 293 16.59 3.13 4.59
C ASP A 293 15.84 4.47 4.75
N LYS A 294 16.52 5.55 5.14
CA LYS A 294 15.91 6.91 5.19
C LYS A 294 15.43 7.37 3.82
N ARG A 295 16.25 7.18 2.79
CA ARG A 295 15.91 7.50 1.41
C ARG A 295 14.71 6.69 0.93
N LEU A 296 14.71 5.38 1.18
CA LEU A 296 13.59 4.48 0.86
C LEU A 296 12.30 4.88 1.58
N TRP A 297 12.39 5.29 2.85
CA TRP A 297 11.27 5.80 3.66
C TRP A 297 10.61 6.99 2.98
N LYS A 298 11.40 7.99 2.57
CA LYS A 298 10.91 9.15 1.82
C LYS A 298 10.26 8.72 0.49
N ARG A 299 10.90 7.85 -0.30
CA ARG A 299 10.34 7.36 -1.57
C ARG A 299 9.00 6.65 -1.39
N ILE A 300 8.84 5.86 -0.33
CA ILE A 300 7.56 5.20 0.00
C ILE A 300 6.49 6.23 0.33
N TRP A 301 6.77 7.18 1.23
CA TRP A 301 5.80 8.19 1.63
C TRP A 301 5.32 9.03 0.43
N TRP A 302 6.25 9.53 -0.38
CA TRP A 302 5.91 10.33 -1.55
C TRP A 302 5.25 9.52 -2.68
N THR A 303 5.47 8.20 -2.72
CA THR A 303 4.70 7.30 -3.61
C THR A 303 3.24 7.17 -3.15
N LEU A 304 3.00 7.07 -1.85
CA LEU A 304 1.63 7.06 -1.31
C LEU A 304 0.94 8.40 -1.55
N PHE A 305 1.66 9.51 -1.36
CA PHE A 305 1.18 10.85 -1.64
C PHE A 305 0.72 11.03 -3.09
N THR A 306 1.57 10.66 -4.06
CA THR A 306 1.25 10.80 -5.49
C THR A 306 0.05 9.94 -5.87
N ARG A 307 0.02 8.68 -5.41
CA ARG A 307 -1.10 7.75 -5.66
C ARG A 307 -2.41 8.22 -5.07
N ASP A 308 -2.38 8.75 -3.84
CA ASP A 308 -3.58 9.24 -3.18
C ASP A 308 -4.26 10.35 -4.00
N ARG A 309 -3.46 11.27 -4.56
CA ARG A 309 -3.93 12.38 -5.41
C ARG A 309 -4.33 11.93 -6.81
N SER A 310 -3.47 11.19 -7.50
CA SER A 310 -3.73 10.80 -8.88
C SER A 310 -4.95 9.89 -9.01
N VAL A 311 -5.13 8.94 -8.08
CA VAL A 311 -6.31 8.08 -8.06
C VAL A 311 -7.56 8.85 -7.63
N ALA A 312 -7.43 9.79 -6.68
CA ALA A 312 -8.54 10.67 -6.29
C ALA A 312 -9.05 11.50 -7.48
N VAL A 313 -8.16 12.08 -8.29
CA VAL A 313 -8.51 12.77 -9.53
C VAL A 313 -9.17 11.80 -10.52
N ALA A 314 -8.55 10.66 -10.80
CA ALA A 314 -9.01 9.71 -11.82
C ALA A 314 -10.41 9.13 -11.52
N LEU A 315 -10.74 8.91 -10.25
CA LEU A 315 -12.00 8.29 -9.83
C LEU A 315 -13.00 9.28 -9.20
N GLY A 316 -12.66 10.57 -9.13
CA GLY A 316 -13.48 11.58 -8.46
C GLY A 316 -13.73 11.27 -6.98
N ARG A 317 -12.69 10.83 -6.25
CA ARG A 317 -12.76 10.47 -4.83
C ARG A 317 -12.03 11.52 -3.96
N PRO A 318 -12.36 11.66 -2.66
CA PRO A 318 -11.60 12.54 -1.76
C PRO A 318 -10.18 12.01 -1.54
N VAL A 319 -9.19 12.89 -1.32
CA VAL A 319 -7.84 12.51 -0.88
C VAL A 319 -7.82 12.01 0.57
N HIS A 320 -6.81 11.23 0.97
CA HIS A 320 -6.63 10.75 2.34
C HIS A 320 -5.59 11.54 3.12
N ILE A 321 -4.48 11.84 2.44
CA ILE A 321 -3.27 12.34 3.09
C ILE A 321 -3.40 13.85 3.24
N ASN A 322 -3.60 14.27 4.49
CA ASN A 322 -3.49 15.65 4.90
C ASN A 322 -2.01 16.00 5.08
N THR A 323 -1.55 17.06 4.40
CA THR A 323 -0.15 17.49 4.48
C THR A 323 0.21 18.11 5.81
N ASP A 324 -0.77 18.66 6.54
CA ASP A 324 -0.53 19.28 7.85
C ASP A 324 -0.12 18.26 8.92
N ASP A 325 -0.44 16.97 8.69
CA ASP A 325 -0.08 15.88 9.61
C ASP A 325 1.30 15.30 9.31
N SER A 326 2.00 15.77 8.27
CA SER A 326 3.22 15.15 7.73
C SER A 326 4.41 16.11 7.73
N ASP A 327 5.59 15.63 8.09
CA ASP A 327 6.84 16.42 8.11
C ASP A 327 8.00 15.73 7.36
N VAL A 328 7.70 14.74 6.50
CA VAL A 328 8.70 14.13 5.60
C VAL A 328 9.20 15.14 4.59
N GLU A 329 10.51 15.26 4.46
CA GLU A 329 11.16 16.21 3.57
C GLU A 329 10.87 15.89 2.11
N MET A 330 10.83 16.93 1.27
CA MET A 330 10.68 16.76 -0.18
C MET A 330 11.80 15.87 -0.76
N LEU A 331 11.46 15.14 -1.83
CA LEU A 331 12.44 14.29 -2.51
C LEU A 331 13.46 15.11 -3.30
N THR A 332 14.66 14.55 -3.36
CA THR A 332 15.82 15.03 -4.12
C THR A 332 16.42 13.87 -4.92
N GLU A 333 17.34 14.15 -5.83
CA GLU A 333 18.05 13.11 -6.59
C GLU A 333 18.83 12.15 -5.67
N ASP A 334 19.39 12.68 -4.58
CA ASP A 334 20.11 11.91 -3.57
C ASP A 334 19.24 10.81 -2.95
N ASP A 335 17.92 11.00 -2.90
CA ASP A 335 16.98 10.02 -2.37
C ASP A 335 16.86 8.77 -3.25
N PHE A 336 17.48 8.74 -4.43
CA PHE A 336 17.49 7.58 -5.34
C PHE A 336 18.82 6.82 -5.35
N ILE A 337 19.83 7.31 -4.63
CA ILE A 337 21.12 6.63 -4.51
C ILE A 337 20.96 5.43 -3.56
N GLU A 338 21.25 4.23 -4.09
CA GLU A 338 21.03 2.93 -3.44
C GLU A 338 22.30 2.27 -2.87
N ASP A 339 23.37 3.03 -2.69
CA ASP A 339 24.66 2.54 -2.17
C ASP A 339 24.52 1.92 -0.77
N GLU A 340 25.22 0.82 -0.51
CA GLU A 340 25.18 0.11 0.78
C GLU A 340 26.53 0.31 1.51
N GLY A 341 26.55 1.25 2.46
CA GLY A 341 27.80 1.67 3.10
C GLY A 341 28.74 2.34 2.09
N ASP A 342 29.97 1.84 1.98
CA ASP A 342 30.96 2.32 1.01
C ASP A 342 30.90 1.58 -0.34
N GLN A 343 29.92 0.68 -0.52
CA GLN A 343 29.78 -0.10 -1.76
C GLN A 343 28.76 0.56 -2.69
N PRO A 344 29.14 0.89 -3.93
CA PRO A 344 28.22 1.50 -4.89
C PRO A 344 27.11 0.52 -5.29
N ALA A 345 25.93 1.06 -5.58
CA ALA A 345 24.80 0.29 -6.05
C ALA A 345 25.15 -0.49 -7.34
N ARG A 346 24.82 -1.79 -7.37
CA ARG A 346 25.03 -2.65 -8.55
C ARG A 346 24.21 -2.17 -9.76
N PHE A 347 23.03 -1.61 -9.49
CA PHE A 347 22.13 -1.05 -10.48
C PHE A 347 21.93 0.43 -10.13
N PRO A 348 22.73 1.35 -10.71
CA PRO A 348 22.54 2.77 -10.46
C PRO A 348 21.17 3.24 -10.97
N PRO A 349 20.57 4.26 -10.33
CA PRO A 349 19.29 4.81 -10.78
C PRO A 349 19.44 5.46 -12.16
N ASP A 350 18.42 5.28 -13.01
CA ASP A 350 18.35 5.97 -14.30
C ASP A 350 17.89 7.42 -14.08
N ASN A 351 18.66 8.38 -14.57
CA ASN A 351 18.37 9.80 -14.39
C ASN A 351 16.99 10.19 -14.93
N VAL A 352 16.53 9.61 -16.06
CA VAL A 352 15.21 9.92 -16.62
C VAL A 352 14.10 9.46 -15.67
N HIS A 353 14.25 8.28 -15.06
CA HIS A 353 13.28 7.76 -14.09
C HIS A 353 13.25 8.61 -12.81
N VAL A 354 14.42 9.04 -12.33
CA VAL A 354 14.53 9.92 -11.15
C VAL A 354 13.84 11.25 -11.43
N GLN A 355 14.19 11.92 -12.52
CA GLN A 355 13.57 13.20 -12.90
C GLN A 355 12.07 13.05 -13.10
N PHE A 356 11.62 11.97 -13.74
CA PHE A 356 10.21 11.69 -13.93
C PHE A 356 9.46 11.67 -12.59
N PHE A 357 9.93 10.89 -11.62
CA PHE A 357 9.24 10.77 -10.34
C PHE A 357 9.28 12.07 -9.54
N LEU A 358 10.41 12.78 -9.51
CA LEU A 358 10.53 14.09 -8.84
C LEU A 358 9.53 15.10 -9.40
N GLN A 359 9.42 15.20 -10.74
CA GLN A 359 8.47 16.10 -11.36
C GLN A 359 7.02 15.63 -11.20
N TYR A 360 6.78 14.31 -11.20
CA TYR A 360 5.46 13.76 -10.95
C TYR A 360 4.95 14.08 -9.55
N VAL A 361 5.81 14.01 -8.52
CA VAL A 361 5.46 14.44 -7.16
C VAL A 361 5.00 15.90 -7.15
N ARG A 362 5.77 16.81 -7.75
CA ARG A 362 5.42 18.24 -7.85
C ARG A 362 4.09 18.47 -8.56
N LEU A 363 3.83 17.76 -9.67
CA LEU A 363 2.53 17.82 -10.34
C LEU A 363 1.39 17.36 -9.41
N THR A 364 1.58 16.29 -8.64
CA THR A 364 0.54 15.83 -7.74
C THR A 364 0.27 16.80 -6.58
N GLU A 365 1.25 17.59 -6.12
CA GLU A 365 1.00 18.69 -5.19
C GLU A 365 0.02 19.70 -5.78
N ILE A 366 0.24 20.10 -7.04
CA ILE A 366 -0.65 21.00 -7.79
C ILE A 366 -2.04 20.35 -7.98
N MET A 367 -2.11 19.06 -8.32
CA MET A 367 -3.38 18.32 -8.41
C MET A 367 -4.16 18.37 -7.09
N GLY A 368 -3.47 18.26 -5.95
CA GLY A 368 -4.08 18.39 -4.62
C GLY A 368 -4.69 19.77 -4.38
N LEU A 369 -3.99 20.84 -4.78
CA LEU A 369 -4.50 22.21 -4.73
C LEU A 369 -5.78 22.35 -5.57
N VAL A 370 -5.74 21.91 -6.83
CA VAL A 370 -6.90 21.94 -7.75
C VAL A 370 -8.09 21.17 -7.18
N LEU A 371 -7.87 19.96 -6.64
CA LEU A 371 -8.91 19.16 -6.00
C LEU A 371 -9.58 19.90 -4.84
N SER A 372 -8.78 20.48 -3.95
CA SER A 372 -9.29 21.21 -2.78
C SER A 372 -10.13 22.44 -3.17
N GLN A 373 -9.69 23.17 -4.19
CA GLN A 373 -10.31 24.42 -4.65
C GLN A 373 -11.54 24.19 -5.53
N GLN A 374 -11.52 23.21 -6.44
CA GLN A 374 -12.57 23.08 -7.47
C GLN A 374 -13.57 21.95 -7.21
N TYR A 375 -13.13 20.89 -6.53
CA TYR A 375 -13.89 19.65 -6.44
C TYR A 375 -14.37 19.31 -5.03
N SER A 376 -13.91 20.03 -4.01
CA SER A 376 -14.43 19.85 -2.65
C SER A 376 -15.89 20.30 -2.53
N VAL A 377 -16.69 19.58 -1.73
CA VAL A 377 -18.09 19.97 -1.48
C VAL A 377 -18.16 21.35 -0.83
N ALA A 378 -17.21 21.64 0.05
CA ALA A 378 -17.09 22.95 0.68
C ALA A 378 -16.76 24.07 -0.32
N SER A 379 -15.96 23.80 -1.36
CA SER A 379 -15.67 24.82 -2.37
C SER A 379 -16.84 25.09 -3.32
N LYS A 380 -17.71 24.10 -3.58
CA LYS A 380 -18.96 24.33 -4.32
C LYS A 380 -19.88 25.35 -3.64
N ALA A 381 -19.86 25.42 -2.30
CA ALA A 381 -20.57 26.46 -1.56
C ALA A 381 -19.87 27.84 -1.62
N ARG A 382 -18.55 27.86 -1.88
CA ARG A 382 -17.69 29.05 -1.98
C ARG A 382 -17.38 29.48 -3.42
N ARG A 383 -18.17 29.03 -4.42
CA ARG A 383 -17.95 29.15 -5.88
C ARG A 383 -18.01 30.60 -6.44
N GLN A 384 -17.39 31.55 -5.76
CA GLN A 384 -17.37 32.98 -6.12
C GLN A 384 -15.96 33.54 -6.36
N ASN A 385 -14.87 32.79 -6.14
CA ASN A 385 -13.52 33.32 -6.22
C ASN A 385 -12.78 32.89 -7.50
N ALA A 386 -12.82 33.73 -8.54
CA ALA A 386 -11.97 33.57 -9.73
C ALA A 386 -10.45 33.55 -9.41
N ILE A 387 -10.07 34.07 -8.24
CA ILE A 387 -8.69 34.16 -7.73
C ILE A 387 -8.08 32.78 -7.47
N ASP A 388 -8.87 31.78 -7.06
CA ASP A 388 -8.34 30.45 -6.73
C ASP A 388 -7.85 29.72 -7.99
N LEU A 389 -8.52 29.93 -9.13
CA LEU A 389 -8.13 29.34 -10.42
C LEU A 389 -6.79 29.90 -10.92
N THR A 390 -6.56 31.22 -10.75
CA THR A 390 -5.32 31.86 -11.20
C THR A 390 -4.08 31.33 -10.50
N HIS A 391 -4.20 30.89 -9.24
CA HIS A 391 -3.05 30.33 -8.50
C HIS A 391 -2.64 28.95 -9.05
N SER A 392 -3.61 28.08 -9.32
CA SER A 392 -3.35 26.76 -9.90
C SER A 392 -2.77 26.85 -11.31
N ASP A 393 -3.30 27.76 -12.14
CA ASP A 393 -2.78 28.02 -13.49
C ASP A 393 -1.33 28.56 -13.45
N MET A 394 -1.03 29.46 -12.52
CA MET A 394 0.34 29.97 -12.33
C MET A 394 1.30 28.87 -11.88
N ALA A 395 0.88 28.00 -10.96
CA ALA A 395 1.71 26.89 -10.49
C ALA A 395 2.01 25.88 -11.62
N LEU A 396 1.01 25.58 -12.47
CA LEU A 396 1.21 24.74 -13.66
C LEU A 396 2.18 25.39 -14.65
N ALA A 397 2.01 26.69 -14.94
CA ALA A 397 2.90 27.41 -15.84
C ALA A 397 4.34 27.46 -15.32
N ASP A 398 4.54 27.69 -14.01
CA ASP A 398 5.85 27.68 -13.36
C ASP A 398 6.49 26.28 -13.42
N TRP A 399 5.71 25.22 -13.14
CA TRP A 399 6.19 23.85 -13.28
C TRP A 399 6.66 23.56 -14.72
N LEU A 400 5.90 23.97 -15.73
CA LEU A 400 6.24 23.72 -17.13
C LEU A 400 7.52 24.47 -17.55
N GLN A 401 7.72 25.69 -17.04
CA GLN A 401 8.93 26.48 -17.30
C GLN A 401 10.18 25.88 -16.65
N ASN A 402 10.02 25.25 -15.48
CA ASN A 402 11.12 24.64 -14.71
C ASN A 402 11.27 23.12 -14.95
N CYS A 403 10.51 22.54 -15.88
CA CYS A 403 10.57 21.12 -16.21
C CYS A 403 11.94 20.76 -16.83
N PRO A 404 12.68 19.78 -16.28
CA PRO A 404 13.98 19.38 -16.81
C PRO A 404 13.91 18.84 -18.24
N LYS A 405 14.94 19.11 -19.04
CA LYS A 405 14.99 18.75 -20.47
C LYS A 405 14.88 17.23 -20.72
N GLU A 406 15.31 16.43 -19.76
CA GLU A 406 15.31 14.97 -19.80
C GLU A 406 13.90 14.37 -19.82
N VAL A 407 12.94 15.08 -19.22
CA VAL A 407 11.53 14.68 -19.10
C VAL A 407 10.57 15.66 -19.76
N TYR A 408 11.09 16.72 -20.39
CA TYR A 408 10.31 17.66 -21.18
C TYR A 408 9.84 17.02 -22.48
N TRP A 409 8.55 17.12 -22.78
CA TRP A 409 7.98 16.56 -24.00
C TRP A 409 8.17 17.50 -25.19
N GLU A 410 8.89 17.01 -26.20
CA GLU A 410 8.96 17.62 -27.52
C GLU A 410 8.65 16.57 -28.59
N ARG A 411 7.79 16.90 -29.57
CA ARG A 411 7.44 15.99 -30.69
C ARG A 411 8.64 15.22 -31.27
N PRO A 412 9.78 15.84 -31.61
CA PRO A 412 10.90 15.13 -32.24
C PRO A 412 11.81 14.34 -31.28
N LYS A 413 11.75 14.57 -29.96
CA LYS A 413 12.75 14.06 -28.99
C LYS A 413 12.16 13.45 -27.71
N HIS A 414 10.85 13.25 -27.65
CA HIS A 414 10.20 12.67 -26.49
C HIS A 414 10.58 11.19 -26.29
N ASN A 415 10.65 10.79 -25.02
CA ASN A 415 10.63 9.40 -24.59
C ASN A 415 9.29 9.06 -23.92
N PHE A 416 9.07 7.79 -23.61
CA PHE A 416 7.84 7.33 -22.96
C PHE A 416 7.53 8.10 -21.66
N TRP A 417 8.53 8.34 -20.82
CA TRP A 417 8.38 9.00 -19.52
C TRP A 417 8.02 10.48 -19.65
N SER A 418 8.64 11.19 -20.60
CA SER A 418 8.26 12.57 -20.91
C SER A 418 6.81 12.67 -21.41
N ALA A 419 6.37 11.75 -22.28
CA ALA A 419 5.00 11.72 -22.76
C ALA A 419 4.01 11.38 -21.64
N LEU A 420 4.37 10.45 -20.75
CA LEU A 420 3.56 10.08 -19.59
C LEU A 420 3.41 11.24 -18.60
N LEU A 421 4.50 11.95 -18.32
CA LEU A 421 4.51 13.09 -17.41
C LEU A 421 3.64 14.22 -17.95
N HIS A 422 3.80 14.57 -19.22
CA HIS A 422 3.01 15.61 -19.89
C HIS A 422 1.56 15.22 -20.19
N ALA A 423 1.20 13.93 -20.11
CA ALA A 423 -0.19 13.50 -20.12
C ALA A 423 -0.88 13.68 -18.76
N ASN A 424 -0.09 13.82 -17.67
CA ASN A 424 -0.61 14.09 -16.33
C ASN A 424 -0.66 15.60 -16.01
N TYR A 425 0.23 16.40 -16.61
CA TYR A 425 0.13 17.86 -16.68
C TYR A 425 -1.07 18.26 -17.54
#